data_AF-A0AAV4PFI3-F1
#
_entry.id   AF-A0AAV4PFI3-F1
#
_cell.length_a   1.000
_cell.length_b   1.000
_cell.length_c   1.000
_cell.angle_alpha   90.00
_cell.angle_beta   90.00
_cell.angle_gamma   90.00
#
_symmetry.space_group_name_H-M   'P 1'
#
loop_
_entity.id
_entity.type
_entity.pdbx_description
1 polymer ?
#
loop_
_entity_poly.entity_id
_entity_poly.type
_entity_poly.pdbx_seq_one_letter_code
_entity_poly.pdbx_strand_id
1 'polypeptide(L)'
;IGDLVDAIDLVHGSWFEAKIADIKAASISDNNVLQVQQANDQMTKENGATSDDDGLIYQVVFDGYEDCEEPVDLSLHQIRRRARKLIKFEDLKVGDKVMVNYNLEEPKERGFSFKAGVFSCPMCRQELQKTCINDTNKNVLSFFPGYDAGR
;
A
#
# COMPACT_ATOMS: atom_id res chain seq x y z
N ILE A 1 -22.49 -4.25 -0.22
CA ILE A 1 -22.29 -4.65 1.20
C ILE A 1 -22.07 -6.14 1.24
N GLY A 2 -21.06 -6.60 1.99
CA GLY A 2 -20.61 -7.99 2.03
C GLY A 2 -19.56 -8.35 0.99
N ASP A 3 -19.14 -7.39 0.16
CA ASP A 3 -18.14 -7.58 -0.88
C ASP A 3 -16.74 -7.74 -0.29
N LEU A 4 -15.98 -8.60 -0.94
CA LEU A 4 -14.62 -8.98 -0.60
C LEU A 4 -13.60 -8.06 -1.30
N VAL A 5 -12.85 -7.32 -0.49
CA VAL A 5 -11.90 -6.28 -0.92
C VAL A 5 -10.51 -6.49 -0.31
N ASP A 6 -9.52 -5.78 -0.84
CA ASP A 6 -8.29 -5.55 -0.09
C ASP A 6 -8.37 -4.15 0.53
N ALA A 7 -8.13 -4.05 1.83
CA ALA A 7 -8.09 -2.79 2.57
C ALA A 7 -6.67 -2.54 3.08
N ILE A 8 -6.27 -1.26 3.14
CA ILE A 8 -4.97 -0.87 3.70
C ILE A 8 -5.06 -0.74 5.22
N ASP A 9 -4.08 -1.29 5.92
CA ASP A 9 -3.81 -0.96 7.31
C ASP A 9 -3.09 0.39 7.37
N LEU A 10 -3.68 1.35 8.07
CA LEU A 10 -3.17 2.71 8.19
C LEU A 10 -1.94 2.78 9.11
N VAL A 11 -1.73 1.80 9.99
CA VAL A 11 -0.60 1.78 10.91
C VAL A 11 0.66 1.33 10.18
N HIS A 12 0.59 0.22 9.44
CA HIS A 12 1.78 -0.39 8.81
C HIS A 12 1.86 -0.18 7.29
N GLY A 13 0.80 0.34 6.65
CA GLY A 13 0.76 0.57 5.20
C GLY A 13 0.63 -0.71 4.35
N SER A 14 0.38 -1.85 4.99
CA SER A 14 0.15 -3.15 4.37
C SER A 14 -1.30 -3.32 3.92
N TRP A 15 -1.53 -4.20 2.95
CA TRP A 15 -2.83 -4.50 2.38
C TRP A 15 -3.29 -5.89 2.82
N PHE A 16 -4.52 -5.97 3.30
CA PHE A 16 -5.12 -7.17 3.86
C PHE A 16 -6.47 -7.47 3.24
N GLU A 17 -6.85 -8.74 3.32
CA GLU A 17 -8.17 -9.19 2.94
C GLU A 17 -9.22 -8.63 3.91
N ALA A 18 -10.27 -8.03 3.38
CA ALA A 18 -11.34 -7.46 4.19
C ALA A 18 -12.71 -7.64 3.52
N LYS A 19 -13.76 -7.43 4.31
CA LYS A 19 -15.15 -7.44 3.88
C LYS A 19 -15.81 -6.11 4.19
N ILE A 20 -16.52 -5.53 3.22
CA ILE A 20 -17.29 -4.31 3.44
C ILE A 20 -18.51 -4.64 4.30
N ALA A 21 -18.55 -4.10 5.52
CA ALA A 21 -19.66 -4.24 6.46
C ALA A 21 -20.76 -3.21 6.20
N ASP A 22 -20.40 -1.95 5.93
CA ASP A 22 -21.35 -0.87 5.66
C ASP A 22 -20.75 0.22 4.76
N ILE A 23 -21.60 1.06 4.17
CA ILE A 23 -21.19 2.21 3.34
C ILE A 23 -22.03 3.42 3.75
N LYS A 24 -21.37 4.48 4.21
CA LYS A 24 -21.98 5.72 4.69
C LYS A 24 -21.59 6.87 3.77
N ALA A 25 -22.47 7.87 3.63
CA ALA A 25 -22.07 9.12 3.00
C ALA A 25 -21.16 9.89 3.97
N ALA A 26 -20.07 10.47 3.45
CA ALA A 26 -19.19 11.33 4.22
C ALA A 26 -20.02 12.53 4.71
N SER A 27 -20.25 12.61 6.02
CA SER A 27 -20.97 13.72 6.60
C SER A 27 -20.05 14.94 6.67
N ILE A 28 -20.58 16.12 6.38
CA ILE A 28 -19.82 17.40 6.37
C ILE A 28 -19.14 17.68 7.74
N SER A 29 -19.60 17.02 8.81
CA SER A 29 -19.09 17.11 10.18
C SER A 29 -17.86 16.25 10.50
N ASP A 30 -17.53 15.23 9.70
CA ASP A 30 -16.43 14.29 10.01
C ASP A 30 -15.06 14.75 9.48
N ASN A 31 -15.00 15.94 8.87
CA ASN A 31 -13.75 16.60 8.47
C ASN A 31 -12.82 16.95 9.65
N ASN A 32 -13.25 16.70 10.89
CA ASN A 32 -12.45 16.95 12.09
C ASN A 32 -11.73 15.71 12.67
N VAL A 33 -11.92 14.50 12.08
CA VAL A 33 -11.22 13.28 12.53
C VAL A 33 -9.92 13.00 11.74
N LEU A 34 -9.57 13.84 10.76
CA LEU A 34 -8.23 13.89 10.14
C LEU A 34 -7.35 15.03 10.71
N GLN A 35 -7.37 15.25 12.03
CA GLN A 35 -6.40 16.12 12.71
C GLN A 35 -5.72 15.50 13.94
N VAL A 36 -5.62 14.16 14.03
CA VAL A 36 -4.60 13.55 14.90
C VAL A 36 -3.38 13.21 14.04
N GLN A 37 -2.61 14.26 13.73
CA GLN A 37 -1.16 14.29 13.44
C GLN A 37 -0.83 15.60 12.70
N GLN A 38 -1.04 16.74 13.36
CA GLN A 38 -0.31 17.96 13.04
C GLN A 38 0.67 18.27 14.18
N ALA A 39 1.76 17.49 14.19
CA ALA A 39 3.05 17.97 14.65
C ALA A 39 4.11 17.22 13.84
N ASN A 40 4.56 17.89 12.76
CA ASN A 40 5.68 17.57 11.87
C ASN A 40 5.39 16.65 10.68
N ASP A 41 4.91 17.25 9.58
CA ASP A 41 5.72 17.33 8.36
C ASP A 41 5.08 18.30 7.36
N GLN A 42 5.64 19.51 7.31
CA GLN A 42 5.47 20.39 6.15
C GLN A 42 6.41 19.90 5.05
N MET A 43 6.02 18.92 4.24
CA MET A 43 6.45 18.84 2.82
C MET A 43 5.71 17.72 2.07
N THR A 44 4.81 18.10 1.16
CA THR A 44 4.49 17.52 -0.17
C THR A 44 3.02 17.74 -0.55
N LYS A 45 2.67 19.01 -0.76
CA LYS A 45 1.63 19.36 -1.73
C LYS A 45 2.25 19.30 -3.12
N GLU A 46 2.42 18.11 -3.68
CA GLU A 46 2.76 17.94 -5.09
C GLU A 46 1.92 16.81 -5.70
N ASN A 47 0.80 17.25 -6.30
CA ASN A 47 0.13 16.67 -7.47
C ASN A 47 -0.41 15.24 -7.35
N GLY A 48 -1.59 15.13 -6.75
CA GLY A 48 -2.44 13.95 -6.88
C GLY A 48 -3.73 13.97 -6.07
N ALA A 49 -4.30 15.15 -5.76
CA ALA A 49 -5.72 15.20 -5.41
C ALA A 49 -6.49 14.94 -6.71
N THR A 50 -6.65 13.66 -7.06
CA THR A 50 -7.68 13.34 -8.04
C THR A 50 -9.01 13.58 -7.36
N SER A 51 -9.85 14.34 -8.05
CA SER A 51 -11.26 14.54 -7.77
C SER A 51 -12.06 13.23 -7.93
N ASP A 52 -11.60 12.16 -7.28
CA ASP A 52 -12.15 10.81 -7.32
C ASP A 52 -12.67 10.40 -5.94
N ASP A 53 -12.80 11.34 -5.00
CA ASP A 53 -13.50 11.07 -3.76
C ASP A 53 -15.00 10.96 -4.08
N ASP A 54 -15.55 9.77 -3.88
CA ASP A 54 -16.96 9.49 -4.10
C ASP A 54 -17.84 10.04 -2.97
N GLY A 55 -17.22 10.64 -1.94
CA GLY A 55 -17.90 11.14 -0.77
C GLY A 55 -18.51 10.00 0.05
N LEU A 56 -17.95 8.80 -0.04
CA LEU A 56 -18.38 7.62 0.69
C LEU A 56 -17.30 7.15 1.67
N ILE A 57 -17.76 6.71 2.83
CA ILE A 57 -16.96 6.05 3.84
C ILE A 57 -17.36 4.58 3.87
N TYR A 58 -16.36 3.72 3.70
CA TYR A 58 -16.47 2.28 3.65
C TYR A 58 -16.07 1.71 4.99
N GLN A 59 -17.02 1.13 5.71
CA GLN A 59 -16.77 0.45 6.96
C GLN A 59 -16.38 -1.00 6.65
N VAL A 60 -15.14 -1.40 6.97
CA VAL A 60 -14.58 -2.71 6.63
C VAL A 60 -14.21 -3.52 7.86
N VAL A 61 -14.32 -4.83 7.76
CA VAL A 61 -13.83 -5.78 8.76
C VAL A 61 -12.73 -6.63 8.10
N PHE A 62 -11.55 -6.66 8.71
CA PHE A 62 -10.43 -7.46 8.23
C PHE A 62 -10.69 -8.95 8.46
N ASP A 63 -10.37 -9.77 7.47
CA ASP A 63 -10.53 -11.22 7.55
C ASP A 63 -9.25 -11.88 8.10
N GLY A 64 -9.40 -12.85 8.99
CA GLY A 64 -8.28 -13.56 9.63
C GLY A 64 -7.60 -12.85 10.81
N TYR A 65 -8.15 -11.73 11.28
CA TYR A 65 -7.70 -11.01 12.48
C TYR A 65 -8.83 -10.98 13.51
N GLU A 66 -8.94 -12.06 14.29
CA GLU A 66 -9.99 -12.21 15.32
C GLU A 66 -9.89 -11.13 16.43
N ASP A 67 -8.71 -10.55 16.62
CA ASP A 67 -8.48 -9.47 17.59
C ASP A 67 -9.00 -8.10 17.12
N CYS A 68 -9.39 -7.96 15.84
CA CYS A 68 -9.88 -6.71 15.26
C CYS A 68 -11.39 -6.81 14.95
N GLU A 69 -12.21 -6.96 15.99
CA GLU A 69 -13.66 -7.05 15.82
C GLU A 69 -14.33 -5.70 15.48
N GLU A 70 -13.66 -4.58 15.71
CA GLU A 70 -14.20 -3.26 15.43
C GLU A 70 -14.03 -2.90 13.95
N PRO A 71 -15.13 -2.62 13.21
CA PRO A 71 -15.02 -2.25 11.81
C PRO A 71 -14.34 -0.88 11.64
N VAL A 72 -13.44 -0.79 10.67
CA VAL A 72 -12.64 0.40 10.39
C VAL A 72 -13.25 1.21 9.26
N ASP A 73 -13.34 2.52 9.44
CA ASP A 73 -13.83 3.45 8.42
C ASP A 73 -12.70 3.86 7.47
N LEU A 74 -12.88 3.58 6.18
CA LEU A 74 -11.91 3.84 5.12
C LEU A 74 -12.54 4.62 3.95
N SER A 75 -11.74 5.43 3.28
CA SER A 75 -12.09 6.12 2.02
C SER A 75 -11.84 5.24 0.79
N LEU A 76 -12.33 5.68 -0.38
CA LEU A 76 -12.17 4.94 -1.64
C LEU A 76 -10.70 4.62 -1.99
N HIS A 77 -9.75 5.46 -1.61
CA HIS A 77 -8.31 5.26 -1.89
C HIS A 77 -7.65 4.20 -0.99
N GLN A 78 -8.29 3.90 0.13
CA GLN A 78 -7.83 2.96 1.16
C GLN A 78 -8.42 1.55 0.96
N ILE A 79 -9.33 1.38 0.01
CA ILE A 79 -9.87 0.08 -0.39
C ILE A 79 -9.60 -0.19 -1.87
N ARG A 80 -9.58 -1.46 -2.27
CA ARG A 80 -9.49 -1.85 -3.69
C ARG A 80 -10.14 -3.20 -3.93
N ARG A 81 -10.42 -3.48 -5.21
CA ARG A 81 -10.77 -4.84 -5.61
C ARG A 81 -9.64 -5.80 -5.27
N ARG A 82 -9.99 -6.95 -4.71
CA ARG A 82 -9.05 -8.00 -4.38
C ARG A 82 -8.16 -8.36 -5.57
N ALA A 83 -6.86 -8.41 -5.34
CA ALA A 83 -5.91 -8.86 -6.35
C ALA A 83 -6.16 -10.33 -6.71
N ARG A 84 -6.48 -10.60 -7.98
CA ARG A 84 -6.75 -11.97 -8.49
C ARG A 84 -5.74 -12.47 -9.51
N LYS A 85 -4.94 -11.56 -10.07
CA LYS A 85 -3.98 -11.89 -11.13
C LYS A 85 -2.59 -12.03 -10.52
N LEU A 86 -2.07 -13.26 -10.53
CA LEU A 86 -0.64 -13.47 -10.32
C LEU A 86 0.10 -13.02 -11.58
N ILE A 87 0.99 -12.04 -11.44
CA ILE A 87 1.86 -11.58 -12.52
C ILE A 87 3.10 -12.46 -12.50
N LYS A 88 3.42 -13.07 -13.63
CA LYS A 88 4.64 -13.85 -13.76
C LYS A 88 5.84 -12.92 -13.85
N PHE A 89 7.01 -13.40 -13.41
CA PHE A 89 8.21 -12.57 -13.38
C PHE A 89 8.61 -12.05 -14.78
N GLU A 90 8.38 -12.86 -15.81
CA GLU A 90 8.69 -12.51 -17.20
C GLU A 90 7.76 -11.41 -17.76
N ASP A 91 6.57 -11.28 -17.20
CA ASP A 91 5.57 -10.30 -17.62
C ASP A 91 5.78 -8.92 -16.96
N LEU A 92 6.68 -8.84 -15.96
CA LEU A 92 6.91 -7.66 -15.16
C LEU A 92 7.74 -6.62 -15.94
N LYS A 93 7.22 -5.40 -16.04
CA LYS A 93 7.84 -4.30 -16.78
C LYS A 93 8.20 -3.15 -15.85
N VAL A 94 9.23 -2.41 -16.24
CA VAL A 94 9.61 -1.18 -15.52
C VAL A 94 8.45 -0.18 -15.60
N GLY A 95 8.10 0.41 -14.46
CA GLY A 95 6.93 1.27 -14.29
C GLY A 95 5.67 0.55 -13.79
N ASP A 96 5.66 -0.79 -13.74
CA ASP A 96 4.53 -1.53 -13.19
C ASP A 96 4.38 -1.24 -11.69
N LYS A 97 3.12 -1.03 -11.27
CA LYS A 97 2.73 -0.93 -9.87
C LYS A 97 2.09 -2.26 -9.47
N VAL A 98 2.80 -3.04 -8.67
CA VAL A 98 2.40 -4.39 -8.28
C VAL A 98 2.17 -4.49 -6.78
N MET A 99 1.45 -5.53 -6.37
CA MET A 99 1.33 -5.91 -4.97
C MET A 99 2.34 -7.03 -4.70
N VAL A 100 3.21 -6.86 -3.72
CA VAL A 100 4.24 -7.83 -3.35
C VAL A 100 4.07 -8.26 -1.91
N ASN A 101 4.28 -9.53 -1.61
CA ASN A 101 4.35 -10.00 -0.24
C ASN A 101 5.79 -9.89 0.25
N TYR A 102 6.01 -9.20 1.36
CA TYR A 102 7.33 -9.01 1.96
C TYR A 102 7.24 -8.97 3.47
N ASN A 103 8.16 -9.66 4.15
CA ASN A 103 8.30 -9.59 5.60
C ASN A 103 9.45 -8.64 5.94
N LEU A 104 9.14 -7.58 6.70
CA LEU A 104 10.12 -6.54 7.08
C LEU A 104 11.14 -7.04 8.10
N GLU A 105 10.75 -7.99 8.95
CA GLU A 105 11.63 -8.56 9.99
C GLU A 105 12.43 -9.74 9.43
N GLU A 106 11.75 -10.65 8.72
CA GLU A 106 12.36 -11.89 8.21
C GLU A 106 12.10 -12.07 6.71
N PRO A 107 12.94 -11.51 5.81
CA PRO A 107 12.69 -11.45 4.36
C PRO A 107 12.50 -12.80 3.65
N LYS A 108 12.86 -13.91 4.31
CA LYS A 108 12.69 -15.28 3.81
C LYS A 108 11.33 -15.88 4.13
N GLU A 109 10.61 -15.29 5.07
CA GLU A 109 9.30 -15.75 5.50
C GLU A 109 8.19 -14.97 4.81
N ARG A 110 6.97 -15.53 4.88
CA ARG A 110 5.79 -14.84 4.39
C ARG A 110 5.53 -13.63 5.29
N GLY A 111 5.31 -12.49 4.68
CA GLY A 111 5.01 -11.24 5.39
C GLY A 111 3.69 -10.64 4.95
N PHE A 112 3.69 -9.32 4.85
CA PHE A 112 2.52 -8.53 4.51
C PHE A 112 2.55 -8.07 3.06
N SER A 113 1.39 -7.67 2.54
CA SER A 113 1.28 -7.25 1.15
C SER A 113 1.49 -5.74 1.02
N PHE A 114 2.42 -5.29 0.18
CA PHE A 114 2.75 -3.89 -0.03
C PHE A 114 2.66 -3.49 -1.51
N LYS A 115 2.31 -2.23 -1.77
CA LYS A 115 2.43 -1.65 -3.12
C LYS A 115 3.91 -1.42 -3.42
N ALA A 116 4.38 -1.93 -4.55
CA ALA A 116 5.75 -1.73 -5.01
C ALA A 116 5.77 -1.27 -6.48
N GLY A 117 6.73 -0.41 -6.80
CA GLY A 117 7.05 -0.01 -8.17
C GLY A 117 8.23 -0.83 -8.70
N VAL A 118 8.17 -1.21 -9.96
CA VAL A 118 9.29 -1.88 -10.65
C VAL A 118 10.17 -0.83 -11.30
N PHE A 119 11.44 -0.75 -10.89
CA PHE A 119 12.37 0.32 -11.35
C PHE A 119 13.52 -0.18 -12.22
N SER A 120 13.81 -1.48 -12.21
CA SER A 120 14.86 -2.09 -13.01
C SER A 120 14.30 -3.28 -13.77
N CYS A 121 14.85 -3.53 -14.97
CA CYS A 121 14.41 -4.67 -15.76
C CYS A 121 14.75 -5.98 -15.02
N PRO A 122 13.76 -6.84 -14.72
CA PRO A 122 14.00 -8.10 -14.01
C PRO A 122 14.96 -9.04 -14.77
N MET A 123 15.01 -8.94 -16.09
CA MET A 123 15.79 -9.82 -16.96
C MET A 123 17.23 -9.36 -17.17
N CYS A 124 17.46 -8.06 -17.42
CA CYS A 124 18.81 -7.54 -17.74
C CYS A 124 19.42 -6.64 -16.66
N ARG A 125 18.70 -6.39 -15.56
CA ARG A 125 19.11 -5.51 -14.44
C ARG A 125 19.57 -4.11 -14.85
N GLN A 126 19.28 -3.68 -16.07
CA GLN A 126 19.54 -2.30 -16.48
C GLN A 126 18.65 -1.37 -15.65
N GLU A 127 19.28 -0.47 -14.90
CA GLU A 127 18.61 0.63 -14.23
C GLU A 127 18.18 1.66 -15.28
N LEU A 128 16.90 2.02 -15.28
CA LEU A 128 16.48 3.23 -15.98
C LEU A 128 16.81 4.42 -15.08
N GLN A 129 17.52 5.41 -15.63
CA GLN A 129 17.96 6.60 -14.93
C GLN A 129 16.78 7.24 -14.16
N LYS A 130 16.86 7.19 -12.83
CA LYS A 130 15.93 7.83 -11.92
C LYS A 130 16.02 9.35 -12.12
N THR A 131 14.96 9.98 -12.61
CA THR A 131 14.57 11.27 -12.05
C THR A 131 13.91 10.96 -10.72
N CYS A 132 14.73 10.94 -9.66
CA CYS A 132 14.31 10.70 -8.30
C CYS A 132 13.27 11.78 -7.93
N ILE A 133 12.03 11.37 -7.68
CA ILE A 133 11.12 12.18 -6.87
C ILE A 133 10.98 11.44 -5.53
N ASN A 134 11.44 12.15 -4.50
CA ASN A 134 11.37 11.94 -3.06
C ASN A 134 12.52 11.19 -2.38
N ASP A 135 13.50 12.02 -2.01
CA ASP A 135 14.47 11.85 -0.93
C ASP A 135 13.78 11.62 0.43
N THR A 136 13.26 10.43 0.70
CA THR A 136 13.18 9.89 2.08
C THR A 136 13.01 8.38 2.05
N ASN A 137 14.10 7.67 1.78
CA ASN A 137 14.33 6.31 2.24
C ASN A 137 15.79 5.92 1.95
N LYS A 138 16.72 6.66 2.57
CA LYS A 138 18.17 6.43 2.44
C LYS A 138 18.66 5.11 3.06
N ASN A 139 17.77 4.23 3.53
CA ASN A 139 18.16 3.00 4.21
C ASN A 139 17.68 1.68 3.57
N VAL A 140 17.06 1.70 2.38
CA VAL A 140 16.66 0.42 1.73
C VAL A 140 17.80 -0.21 0.92
N LEU A 141 18.83 0.57 0.54
CA LEU A 141 19.97 0.05 -0.23
C LEU A 141 21.08 -0.58 0.64
N SER A 142 21.07 -0.38 1.96
CA SER A 142 22.04 -0.95 2.91
C SER A 142 21.68 -2.35 3.41
N PHE A 143 20.51 -2.89 3.03
CA PHE A 143 20.01 -4.19 3.50
C PHE A 143 20.46 -5.41 2.68
N PHE A 144 21.36 -5.25 1.71
CA PHE A 144 21.93 -6.38 0.97
C PHE A 144 23.43 -6.61 1.26
N PRO A 145 23.88 -6.81 2.52
CA PRO A 145 25.21 -7.34 2.77
C PRO A 145 25.21 -8.84 2.42
N GLY A 146 25.63 -9.19 1.20
CA GLY A 146 25.85 -10.60 0.84
C GLY A 146 25.68 -10.99 -0.63
N TYR A 147 25.24 -10.09 -1.52
CA TYR A 147 24.97 -10.48 -2.92
C TYR A 147 26.22 -10.57 -3.83
N ASP A 148 27.42 -10.27 -3.32
CA ASP A 148 28.69 -10.48 -4.03
C ASP A 148 29.36 -11.83 -3.74
N ALA A 149 28.87 -12.60 -2.76
CA ALA A 149 29.43 -13.89 -2.39
C ALA A 149 28.64 -15.05 -3.01
N GLY A 150 28.78 -15.24 -4.33
CA GLY A 150 28.15 -16.38 -5.00
C GLY A 150 28.18 -16.31 -6.51
N ARG A 151 29.38 -16.27 -7.10
CA ARG A 151 29.62 -16.78 -8.46
C ARG A 151 30.61 -17.92 -8.40
#